data_AF-A0A1Q5G764-F1
#
_entry.id   AF-A0A1Q5G764-F1
#
_cell.length_a   1.000
_cell.length_b   1.000
_cell.length_c   1.000
_cell.angle_alpha   90.00
_cell.angle_beta   90.00
_cell.angle_gamma   90.00
#
_symmetry.space_group_name_H-M   'P 1'
#
loop_
_entity.id
_entity.type
_entity.pdbx_description
1 polymer ?
#
loop_
_entity_poly.entity_id
_entity_poly.type
_entity_poly.pdbx_seq_one_letter_code
_entity_poly.pdbx_strand_id
1 'polypeptide(L)'
;MKEQPLNTVRLLPWAGTAGRPCYVVGNGDGKVSREADKVEAMQLGMAYDLLDHADDLVADDTSTAVQLRHVAAALAHSLRDVHRVARSRGLRLGIPDAFEPGHPSGPGLVRLRP
;
A
#
# COMPACT_ATOMS: atom_id res chain seq x y z
N MET A 1 -15.56 -26.09 -25.65
CA MET A 1 -14.82 -24.83 -25.49
C MET A 1 -14.29 -24.82 -24.06
N LYS A 2 -13.01 -25.14 -23.84
CA LYS A 2 -12.44 -25.08 -22.48
C LYS A 2 -12.21 -23.61 -22.18
N GLU A 3 -12.99 -23.05 -21.26
CA GLU A 3 -12.74 -21.71 -20.76
C GLU A 3 -11.34 -21.73 -20.13
N GLN A 4 -10.40 -21.04 -20.78
CA GLN A 4 -9.09 -20.80 -20.19
C GLN A 4 -9.31 -19.89 -18.99
N PRO A 5 -8.77 -20.22 -17.81
CA PRO A 5 -8.90 -19.34 -16.66
C PRO A 5 -8.29 -17.99 -17.01
N LEU A 6 -9.03 -16.92 -16.73
CA LEU A 6 -8.53 -15.56 -16.90
C LEU A 6 -7.31 -15.40 -16.00
N ASN A 7 -6.11 -15.39 -16.59
CA ASN A 7 -4.88 -15.11 -15.87
C ASN A 7 -4.90 -13.67 -15.39
N THR A 8 -5.20 -13.46 -14.10
CA THR A 8 -5.13 -12.15 -13.46
C THR A 8 -3.69 -11.82 -13.11
N VAL A 9 -3.29 -10.56 -13.32
CA VAL A 9 -2.00 -10.03 -12.89
C VAL A 9 -2.23 -9.23 -11.61
N ARG A 10 -1.62 -9.67 -10.49
CA ARG A 10 -1.71 -8.99 -9.20
C ARG A 10 -0.36 -8.38 -8.82
N LEU A 11 -0.36 -7.08 -8.54
CA LEU A 11 0.75 -6.40 -7.87
C LEU A 11 0.87 -6.90 -6.41
N LEU A 12 2.08 -7.22 -5.97
CA LEU A 12 2.34 -7.69 -4.61
C LEU A 12 2.62 -6.52 -3.65
N PRO A 13 2.28 -6.63 -2.36
CA PRO A 13 2.44 -5.56 -1.37
C PRO A 13 3.90 -5.37 -0.91
N TRP A 14 4.81 -6.24 -1.36
CA TRP A 14 6.25 -6.10 -1.16
C TRP A 14 6.97 -5.72 -2.46
N ALA A 15 8.12 -5.07 -2.30
CA ALA A 15 9.03 -4.83 -3.41
C ALA A 15 9.80 -6.10 -3.78
N GLY A 16 10.15 -6.17 -5.06
CA GLY A 16 11.19 -7.05 -5.56
C GLY A 16 12.58 -6.49 -5.36
N THR A 17 13.51 -7.07 -6.12
CA THR A 17 14.89 -6.61 -6.18
C THR A 17 14.97 -5.12 -6.53
N ALA A 18 15.87 -4.41 -5.86
CA ALA A 18 16.08 -2.97 -6.04
C ALA A 18 14.82 -2.10 -5.89
N GLY A 19 13.83 -2.53 -5.09
CA GLY A 19 12.63 -1.75 -4.84
C GLY A 19 11.58 -1.78 -5.96
N ARG A 20 11.79 -2.60 -6.99
CA ARG A 20 10.90 -2.68 -8.16
C ARG A 20 9.55 -3.33 -7.80
N PRO A 21 8.43 -2.94 -8.43
CA PRO A 21 7.16 -3.63 -8.28
C PRO A 21 7.28 -5.12 -8.63
N CYS A 22 6.63 -5.99 -7.86
CA CYS A 22 6.54 -7.42 -8.13
C CYS A 22 5.12 -7.84 -8.44
N TYR A 23 4.95 -8.81 -9.34
CA TYR A 23 3.64 -9.28 -9.79
C TYR A 23 3.54 -10.81 -9.68
N VAL A 24 2.32 -11.29 -9.43
CA VAL A 24 1.95 -12.70 -9.58
C VAL A 24 0.90 -12.84 -10.67
N VAL A 25 1.04 -13.86 -11.51
CA VAL A 25 0.07 -14.20 -12.56
C VAL A 25 -0.65 -15.49 -12.16
N GLY A 26 -1.98 -15.47 -12.13
CA GLY A 26 -2.78 -16.66 -11.83
C GLY A 26 -4.25 -16.32 -11.56
N ASN A 27 -4.96 -17.22 -10.87
CA ASN A 27 -6.41 -17.08 -10.63
C ASN A 27 -6.76 -16.15 -9.46
N GLY A 28 -5.77 -15.48 -8.86
CA GLY A 28 -5.99 -14.55 -7.74
C GLY A 28 -6.13 -15.19 -6.37
N ASP A 29 -6.29 -16.52 -6.27
CA ASP A 29 -6.52 -17.26 -5.02
C ASP A 29 -5.37 -18.20 -4.61
N GLY A 30 -4.30 -18.27 -5.41
CA GLY A 30 -3.15 -19.14 -5.18
C GLY A 30 -2.36 -18.81 -3.90
N LYS A 31 -1.40 -19.68 -3.54
CA LYS A 31 -0.60 -19.54 -2.30
C LYS A 31 0.02 -18.14 -2.16
N VAL A 32 0.62 -17.62 -3.24
CA VAL A 32 1.25 -16.29 -3.24
C VAL A 32 0.23 -15.18 -3.01
N SER A 33 -0.97 -15.27 -3.59
CA SER A 33 -2.04 -14.29 -3.35
C SER A 33 -2.49 -14.28 -1.89
N ARG A 34 -2.61 -15.46 -1.26
CA ARG A 34 -2.96 -15.54 0.17
C ARG A 34 -1.86 -14.98 1.07
N GLU A 35 -0.59 -15.20 0.73
CA GLU A 35 0.51 -14.53 1.43
C GLU A 35 0.49 -13.02 1.23
N ALA A 36 0.13 -12.55 0.02
CA ALA A 36 -0.09 -11.13 -0.23
C ALA A 36 -1.21 -10.56 0.65
N ASP A 37 -2.33 -11.25 0.83
CA ASP A 37 -3.40 -10.79 1.72
C ASP A 37 -2.95 -10.67 3.18
N LYS A 38 -2.15 -11.63 3.66
CA LYS A 38 -1.58 -11.59 5.02
C LYS A 38 -0.62 -10.41 5.20
N VAL A 39 0.27 -10.17 4.23
CA VAL A 39 1.20 -9.05 4.29
C VAL A 39 0.46 -7.72 4.19
N GLU A 40 -0.55 -7.61 3.33
CA GLU A 40 -1.43 -6.42 3.28
C GLU A 40 -2.06 -6.17 4.67
N ALA A 41 -2.63 -7.19 5.31
CA ALA A 41 -3.24 -7.05 6.64
C ALA A 41 -2.22 -6.65 7.72
N MET A 42 -1.03 -7.27 7.71
CA MET A 42 0.06 -6.97 8.64
C MET A 42 0.55 -5.53 8.49
N GLN A 43 0.80 -5.08 7.26
CA GLN A 43 1.24 -3.70 6.99
C GLN A 43 0.21 -2.67 7.44
N LEU A 44 -1.08 -2.92 7.17
CA LEU A 44 -2.16 -2.03 7.61
C LEU A 44 -2.32 -2.01 9.14
N GLY A 45 -2.18 -3.16 9.81
CA GLY A 45 -2.19 -3.23 11.27
C GLY A 45 -1.02 -2.46 11.90
N MET A 46 0.20 -2.69 11.44
CA MET A 46 1.38 -1.95 11.91
C MET A 46 1.27 -0.44 11.65
N ALA A 47 0.65 -0.05 10.52
CA ALA A 47 0.40 1.35 10.22
C ALA A 47 -0.58 1.98 11.20
N TYR A 48 -1.62 1.25 11.60
CA TYR A 48 -2.59 1.67 12.59
C TYR A 48 -1.93 1.83 13.97
N ASP A 49 -1.18 0.83 14.43
CA ASP A 49 -0.47 0.89 15.72
C ASP A 49 0.54 2.05 15.78
N LEU A 50 1.18 2.37 14.64
CA LEU A 50 2.09 3.50 14.54
C LEU A 50 1.38 4.86 14.61
N LEU A 51 0.13 4.94 14.12
CA LEU A 51 -0.68 6.16 14.24
C LEU A 51 -1.03 6.41 15.72
N ASP A 52 -1.47 5.38 16.44
CA ASP A 52 -1.76 5.49 17.88
C ASP A 52 -0.51 5.99 18.65
N HIS A 53 0.66 5.42 18.36
CA HIS A 53 1.90 5.87 18.98
C HIS A 53 2.30 7.31 18.60
N ALA A 54 2.02 7.73 17.36
CA ALA A 54 2.30 9.08 16.90
C ALA A 54 1.38 10.11 17.58
N ASP A 55 0.12 9.78 17.79
CA ASP A 55 -0.84 10.62 18.48
C ASP A 55 -0.42 10.84 19.95
N ASP A 56 0.00 9.78 20.64
CA ASP A 56 0.55 9.87 22.00
C ASP A 56 1.77 10.80 22.07
N LEU A 57 2.70 10.66 21.10
CA LEU A 57 3.93 11.44 21.09
C LEU A 57 3.68 12.92 20.74
N VAL A 58 2.70 13.22 19.88
CA VAL A 58 2.33 14.59 19.53
C VAL A 58 1.57 15.28 20.67
N ALA A 59 0.80 14.53 21.45
CA ALA A 59 0.08 15.06 22.61
C ALA A 59 0.98 15.32 23.83
N ASP A 60 2.15 14.68 23.90
CA ASP A 60 3.13 14.87 24.97
C ASP A 60 4.01 16.12 24.73
N ASP A 61 3.76 17.19 25.49
CA ASP A 61 4.53 18.44 25.47
C ASP A 61 6.01 18.27 25.88
N THR A 62 6.38 17.11 26.45
CA THR A 62 7.76 16.77 26.80
C THR A 62 8.52 16.05 25.68
N SER A 63 7.83 15.69 24.59
CA SER A 63 8.42 15.04 23.43
C SER A 63 9.54 15.86 22.81
N THR A 64 10.68 15.22 22.64
CA THR A 64 11.85 15.85 22.03
C THR A 64 11.72 15.92 20.51
N ALA A 65 12.38 16.91 19.91
CA ALA A 65 12.48 17.02 18.45
C ALA A 65 13.10 15.77 17.79
N VAL A 66 13.91 14.99 18.50
CA VAL A 66 14.48 13.73 18.00
C VAL A 66 13.39 12.65 17.90
N GLN A 67 12.57 12.49 18.94
CA GLN A 67 11.46 11.54 18.93
C GLN A 67 10.46 11.90 17.83
N LEU A 68 10.11 13.18 17.69
CA LEU A 68 9.22 13.66 16.62
C LEU A 68 9.77 13.39 15.22
N ARG A 69 11.08 13.60 15.00
CA ARG A 69 11.72 13.24 13.72
C ARG A 69 11.70 11.73 13.46
N HIS A 70 11.88 10.92 14.50
CA HIS A 70 11.85 9.47 14.39
C HIS A 70 10.45 8.97 14.00
N VAL A 71 9.40 9.44 14.70
CA VAL A 71 8.03 9.03 14.36
C VAL A 71 7.63 9.52 12.97
N ALA A 72 8.03 10.74 12.57
CA ALA A 72 7.77 11.24 11.23
C ALA A 72 8.43 10.38 10.14
N ALA A 73 9.66 9.91 10.36
CA ALA A 73 10.34 9.00 9.45
C ALA A 73 9.65 7.64 9.37
N ALA A 74 9.21 7.10 10.50
CA ALA A 74 8.46 5.85 10.57
C ALA A 74 7.11 5.97 9.85
N LEU A 75 6.37 7.06 10.06
CA LEU A 75 5.10 7.34 9.39
C LEU A 75 5.29 7.45 7.88
N ALA A 76 6.34 8.14 7.43
CA ALA A 76 6.66 8.22 6.01
C ALA A 76 7.00 6.86 5.39
N HIS A 77 7.61 5.95 6.15
CA HIS A 77 7.84 4.57 5.68
C HIS A 77 6.52 3.80 5.57
N SER A 78 5.74 3.79 6.65
CA SER A 78 4.43 3.13 6.71
C SER A 78 3.48 3.62 5.60
N LEU A 79 3.43 4.92 5.33
CA LEU A 79 2.59 5.48 4.27
C LEU A 79 2.98 4.97 2.88
N ARG A 80 4.26 4.68 2.62
CA ARG A 80 4.68 4.08 1.34
C ARG A 80 4.16 2.65 1.21
N ASP A 81 4.12 1.90 2.31
CA ASP A 81 3.57 0.54 2.34
C ASP A 81 2.05 0.55 2.18
N VAL A 82 1.34 1.39 2.94
CA VAL A 82 -0.11 1.61 2.80
C VAL A 82 -0.47 2.00 1.37
N HIS A 83 0.31 2.89 0.75
CA HIS A 83 0.10 3.29 -0.63
C HIS A 83 0.27 2.12 -1.62
N ARG A 84 1.25 1.22 -1.39
CA ARG A 84 1.42 0.01 -2.21
C ARG A 84 0.24 -0.94 -2.07
N VAL A 85 -0.27 -1.14 -0.85
CA VAL A 85 -1.48 -1.95 -0.59
C VAL A 85 -2.68 -1.35 -1.32
N ALA A 86 -2.89 -0.04 -1.21
CA ALA A 86 -3.97 0.67 -1.88
C ALA A 86 -3.89 0.52 -3.42
N ARG A 87 -2.70 0.72 -4.02
CA ARG A 87 -2.47 0.52 -5.46
C ARG A 87 -2.75 -0.93 -5.88
N SER A 88 -2.25 -1.91 -5.11
CA SER A 88 -2.49 -3.33 -5.39
C SER A 88 -3.98 -3.68 -5.37
N ARG A 89 -4.74 -3.18 -4.39
CA ARG A 89 -6.19 -3.37 -4.32
C ARG A 89 -6.93 -2.66 -5.46
N GLY A 90 -6.54 -1.43 -5.78
CA GLY A 90 -7.14 -0.65 -6.87
C GLY A 90 -7.00 -1.35 -8.22
N LEU A 91 -5.81 -1.89 -8.53
CA LEU A 91 -5.58 -2.66 -9.75
C LEU A 91 -6.50 -3.89 -9.85
N ARG A 92 -6.76 -4.59 -8.74
CA ARG A 92 -7.70 -5.73 -8.70
C ARG A 92 -9.16 -5.31 -8.91
N LEU A 93 -9.49 -4.06 -8.63
CA LEU A 93 -10.81 -3.47 -8.87
C LEU A 93 -10.94 -2.84 -10.27
N GLY A 94 -9.90 -2.93 -11.11
CA GLY A 94 -9.89 -2.31 -12.43
C GLY A 94 -9.70 -0.79 -12.40
N ILE A 95 -9.25 -0.23 -11.27
CA ILE A 95 -8.87 1.19 -11.20
C ILE A 95 -7.59 1.36 -12.04
N PRO A 96 -7.57 2.25 -13.05
CA PRO A 96 -6.39 2.51 -13.84
C PRO A 96 -5.21 2.91 -12.95
N ASP A 97 -4.03 2.43 -13.29
CA ASP A 97 -2.83 2.83 -12.58
C ASP A 97 -2.48 4.28 -12.95
N ALA A 98 -2.78 5.20 -12.05
CA ALA A 98 -2.44 6.62 -12.22
C ALA A 98 -0.92 6.87 -12.30
N PHE A 99 -0.08 5.86 -12.05
CA PHE A 99 1.37 5.94 -12.06
C PHE A 99 2.04 5.22 -13.24
N GLU A 100 1.28 4.70 -14.22
CA GLU A 100 1.87 4.23 -15.47
C GLU A 100 2.45 5.44 -16.24
N PRO A 101 3.77 5.45 -16.58
CA PRO A 101 4.36 6.52 -17.35
C PRO A 101 3.66 6.62 -18.72
N GLY A 102 2.84 7.67 -18.91
CA GLY A 102 2.08 7.90 -20.14
C GLY A 102 0.56 7.80 -20.00
N HIS A 103 0.00 7.53 -18.81
CA HIS A 103 -1.43 7.65 -18.60
C HIS A 103 -1.85 9.15 -18.62
N PRO A 104 -2.72 9.60 -19.56
CA PRO A 104 -3.26 10.95 -19.48
C PRO A 104 -4.01 11.04 -18.15
N SER A 105 -3.62 11.98 -17.30
CA SER A 105 -4.12 12.13 -15.94
C SER A 105 -5.61 11.81 -15.82
N GLY A 106 -5.94 10.77 -15.05
CA GLY A 106 -7.30 10.47 -14.64
C GLY A 106 -7.92 11.64 -13.85
N PRO A 107 -9.26 11.69 -13.75
CA PRO A 107 -9.98 12.85 -13.21
C PRO A 107 -9.50 13.15 -11.80
N GLY A 108 -9.23 14.44 -11.59
CA GLY A 108 -8.49 14.98 -10.47
C GLY A 108 -8.95 14.48 -9.11
N LEU A 109 -7.97 14.43 -8.21
CA LEU A 109 -8.09 14.56 -6.77
C LEU A 109 -9.48 15.09 -6.38
N VAL A 110 -10.39 14.18 -6.03
CA VAL A 110 -11.57 14.56 -5.27
C VAL A 110 -10.99 15.03 -3.93
N ARG A 111 -10.93 16.36 -3.73
CA ARG A 111 -10.66 16.91 -2.42
C ARG A 111 -11.68 16.30 -1.47
N LEU A 112 -11.22 15.45 -0.56
CA LEU A 112 -11.95 15.25 0.69
C LEU A 112 -11.98 16.62 1.36
N ARG A 113 -13.17 17.23 1.38
CA ARG A 113 -13.40 18.40 2.24
C ARG A 113 -13.42 17.93 3.70
N PRO A 114 -12.92 18.77 4.62
CA PRO A 114 -12.95 18.49 6.05
C PRO A 114 -14.38 18.35 6.58
#